data_AF-A0A0Q0UG29-F1
#
_entry.id   AF-A0A0Q0UG29-F1
#
_cell.length_a   1.000
_cell.length_b   1.000
_cell.length_c   1.000
_cell.angle_alpha   90.00
_cell.angle_beta   90.00
_cell.angle_gamma   90.00
#
_symmetry.space_group_name_H-M   'P 1'
#
loop_
_entity.id
_entity.type
_entity.pdbx_description
1 polymer ?
#
loop_
_entity_poly.entity_id
_entity_poly.type
_entity_poly.pdbx_seq_one_letter_code
_entity_poly.pdbx_strand_id
1 'polypeptide(L)'
;MAKAGLVIAGLGFGVAVGSALGAYVLAPVDHTDDLAVAAAESEAQRSAQEADDSDRVVESLAPEALAGSLDQRPVLIFATSDAAERASTVRHWLNQAGAIDAGQITLEERFTDQEGADSLKTIVTNTLPAGAQLSENSLDPGTHAGEALGSALMLNPETGEPQATVDERADLLTALRDAGFLSYASGTILPAQGIVVLSGEEEGFAEHSLESFAAALNTRGNAVARATAPDRVSEQVSVVLRLRDMLN
;
A
#
# COMPACT_ATOMS: atom_id res chain seq x y z
N MET A 1 -4.72 -34.41 -33.21
CA MET A 1 -3.74 -33.97 -32.22
C MET A 1 -4.40 -32.89 -31.37
N ALA A 2 -4.83 -33.21 -30.17
CA ALA A 2 -5.46 -32.27 -29.25
C ALA A 2 -4.38 -31.75 -28.28
N LYS A 3 -4.13 -30.43 -28.26
CA LYS A 3 -3.30 -29.79 -27.24
C LYS A 3 -4.19 -29.55 -26.03
N ALA A 4 -3.92 -30.27 -24.94
CA ALA A 4 -4.51 -30.00 -23.64
C ALA A 4 -3.91 -28.70 -23.09
N GLY A 5 -4.75 -27.70 -22.85
CA GLY A 5 -4.39 -26.47 -22.16
C GLY A 5 -4.28 -26.73 -20.66
N LEU A 6 -3.13 -26.38 -20.08
CA LEU A 6 -2.88 -26.41 -18.64
C LEU A 6 -3.64 -25.23 -18.01
N VAL A 7 -4.70 -25.51 -17.27
CA VAL A 7 -5.39 -24.51 -16.44
C VAL A 7 -4.64 -24.44 -15.11
N ILE A 8 -3.94 -23.34 -14.87
CA ILE A 8 -3.37 -23.02 -13.56
C ILE A 8 -4.52 -22.44 -12.74
N ALA A 9 -5.06 -23.24 -11.83
CA ALA A 9 -6.06 -22.80 -10.87
C ALA A 9 -5.39 -21.87 -9.85
N GLY A 10 -5.84 -20.63 -9.77
CA GLY A 10 -5.45 -19.69 -8.71
C GLY A 10 -6.05 -20.14 -7.38
N LEU A 11 -5.20 -20.52 -6.43
CA LEU A 11 -5.59 -20.75 -5.04
C LEU A 11 -5.54 -19.41 -4.31
N GLY A 12 -6.69 -18.74 -4.22
CA GLY A 12 -6.89 -17.59 -3.35
C GLY A 12 -7.11 -18.07 -1.91
N PHE A 13 -6.06 -18.08 -1.09
CA PHE A 13 -6.20 -18.21 0.36
C PHE A 13 -6.23 -16.82 0.98
N GLY A 14 -7.44 -16.29 1.19
CA GLY A 14 -7.66 -15.12 2.02
C GLY A 14 -7.86 -15.56 3.46
N VAL A 15 -6.92 -15.26 4.34
CA VAL A 15 -7.14 -15.36 5.78
C VAL A 15 -7.87 -14.10 6.22
N ALA A 16 -9.16 -14.23 6.50
CA ALA A 16 -9.91 -13.18 7.18
C ALA A 16 -9.60 -13.25 8.68
N VAL A 17 -8.63 -12.47 9.14
CA VAL A 17 -8.54 -12.13 10.57
C VAL A 17 -9.60 -11.07 10.83
N GLY A 18 -10.79 -11.51 11.22
CA GLY A 18 -11.89 -10.60 11.50
C GLY A 18 -13.07 -11.30 12.16
N SER A 19 -13.34 -10.92 13.42
CA SER A 19 -14.58 -11.17 14.18
C SER A 19 -14.67 -12.52 14.94
N ALA A 20 -14.03 -12.59 16.11
CA ALA A 20 -14.41 -13.51 17.18
C ALA A 20 -14.74 -12.77 18.49
N LEU A 21 -15.60 -11.74 18.43
CA LEU A 21 -16.16 -11.08 19.63
C LEU A 21 -17.70 -11.03 19.63
N GLY A 22 -18.38 -11.94 18.92
CA GLY A 22 -19.83 -11.84 18.73
C GLY A 22 -20.59 -13.15 18.65
N ALA A 23 -20.33 -14.12 19.53
CA ALA A 23 -21.16 -15.33 19.60
C ALA A 23 -21.16 -16.05 20.97
N TYR A 24 -20.97 -15.35 22.10
CA TYR A 24 -21.24 -15.98 23.39
C TYR A 24 -22.71 -15.80 23.77
N VAL A 25 -23.48 -16.82 23.46
CA VAL A 25 -24.80 -17.09 24.03
C VAL A 25 -24.71 -16.96 25.55
N LEU A 26 -25.57 -16.12 26.12
CA LEU A 26 -25.79 -15.98 27.56
C LEU A 26 -26.19 -17.33 28.17
N ALA A 27 -25.21 -18.12 28.61
CA ALA A 27 -25.36 -19.20 29.56
C ALA A 27 -24.76 -18.74 30.90
N PRO A 28 -25.38 -19.04 32.05
CA PRO A 28 -24.81 -18.67 33.35
C PRO A 28 -23.58 -19.55 33.60
N VAL A 29 -22.38 -18.96 33.59
CA VAL A 29 -21.12 -19.70 33.76
C VAL A 29 -20.62 -19.52 35.19
N ASP A 30 -20.77 -20.57 36.00
CA ASP A 30 -19.95 -20.81 37.18
C ASP A 30 -18.63 -21.47 36.72
N HIS A 31 -17.51 -20.85 37.10
CA HIS A 31 -16.14 -21.39 37.16
C HIS A 31 -15.65 -22.30 36.00
N THR A 32 -14.90 -21.73 35.03
CA THR A 32 -13.66 -22.29 34.42
C THR A 32 -13.14 -21.38 33.28
N ASP A 33 -12.59 -20.21 33.64
CA ASP A 33 -11.93 -19.33 32.65
C ASP A 33 -10.62 -19.94 32.10
N ASP A 34 -9.89 -20.71 32.91
CA ASP A 34 -8.56 -21.22 32.54
C ASP A 34 -8.60 -22.26 31.39
N LEU A 35 -9.65 -23.09 31.32
CA LEU A 35 -9.77 -24.09 30.25
C LEU A 35 -10.17 -23.47 28.91
N ALA A 36 -11.02 -22.45 28.93
CA ALA A 36 -11.41 -21.71 27.74
C ALA A 36 -10.24 -20.89 27.19
N VAL A 37 -9.47 -20.23 28.08
CA VAL A 37 -8.23 -19.52 27.72
C VAL A 37 -7.18 -20.49 27.17
N ALA A 38 -6.89 -21.60 27.84
CA ALA A 38 -5.91 -22.58 27.36
C ALA A 38 -6.30 -23.20 26.00
N ALA A 39 -7.60 -23.43 25.76
CA ALA A 39 -8.08 -23.91 24.47
C ALA A 39 -7.92 -22.85 23.37
N ALA A 40 -8.24 -21.59 23.66
CA ALA A 40 -8.05 -20.47 22.74
C ALA A 40 -6.56 -20.23 22.44
N GLU A 41 -5.68 -20.32 23.45
CA GLU A 41 -4.23 -20.22 23.29
C GLU A 41 -3.68 -21.36 22.42
N SER A 42 -4.13 -22.60 22.63
CA SER A 42 -3.72 -23.75 21.82
C SER A 42 -4.18 -23.61 20.37
N GLU A 43 -5.40 -23.11 20.15
CA GLU A 43 -5.93 -22.82 18.81
C GLU A 43 -5.12 -21.72 18.12
N ALA A 44 -4.85 -20.61 18.81
CA ALA A 44 -4.03 -19.52 18.32
C ALA A 44 -2.61 -20.00 17.97
N GLN A 45 -2.02 -20.85 18.81
CA GLN A 45 -0.70 -21.40 18.55
C GLN A 45 -0.67 -22.33 17.32
N ARG A 46 -1.69 -23.17 17.13
CA ARG A 46 -1.81 -24.01 15.94
C ARG A 46 -1.99 -23.16 14.68
N SER A 47 -2.86 -22.16 14.73
CA SER A 47 -3.09 -21.22 13.63
C SER A 47 -1.80 -20.47 13.26
N ALA A 48 -1.03 -20.03 14.25
CA ALA A 48 0.26 -19.40 14.03
C ALA A 48 1.29 -20.35 13.36
N GLN A 49 1.35 -21.61 13.80
CA GLN A 49 2.23 -22.61 13.18
C GLN A 49 1.84 -22.90 11.73
N GLU A 50 0.54 -23.05 11.45
CA GLU A 50 0.04 -23.26 10.09
C GLU A 50 0.35 -22.06 9.17
N ALA A 51 0.23 -20.84 9.69
CA ALA A 51 0.61 -19.62 8.97
C ALA A 51 2.13 -19.57 8.69
N ASP A 52 2.96 -19.95 9.67
CA ASP A 52 4.42 -20.01 9.50
C ASP A 52 4.83 -21.06 8.47
N ASP A 53 4.19 -22.23 8.48
CA ASP A 53 4.41 -23.28 7.50
C ASP A 53 4.01 -22.82 6.09
N SER A 54 2.87 -22.12 5.98
CA SER A 54 2.40 -21.52 4.73
C SER A 54 3.37 -20.46 4.20
N ASP A 55 3.87 -19.60 5.07
CA ASP A 55 4.85 -18.57 4.70
C ASP A 55 6.15 -19.18 4.20
N ARG A 56 6.66 -20.26 4.80
CA ARG A 56 7.86 -20.96 4.31
C ARG A 56 7.65 -21.54 2.91
N VAL A 57 6.46 -22.06 2.64
CA VAL A 57 6.10 -22.53 1.29
C VAL A 57 6.08 -21.35 0.32
N VAL A 58 5.40 -20.25 0.66
CA VAL A 58 5.36 -19.06 -0.19
C VAL A 58 6.76 -18.49 -0.42
N GLU A 59 7.58 -18.35 0.62
CA GLU A 59 8.95 -17.86 0.52
C GLU A 59 9.79 -18.71 -0.45
N SER A 60 9.60 -20.03 -0.46
CA SER A 60 10.32 -20.93 -1.37
C SER A 60 9.87 -20.82 -2.83
N LEU A 61 8.59 -20.49 -3.08
CA LEU A 61 7.98 -20.46 -4.41
C LEU A 61 7.92 -19.05 -5.03
N ALA A 62 7.85 -18.03 -4.19
CA ALA A 62 7.64 -16.64 -4.60
C ALA A 62 8.74 -16.11 -5.54
N PRO A 63 10.05 -16.39 -5.35
CA PRO A 63 11.07 -15.90 -6.26
C PRO A 63 10.83 -16.35 -7.71
N GLU A 64 10.51 -17.63 -7.94
CA GLU A 64 10.21 -18.14 -9.29
C GLU A 64 8.89 -17.57 -9.83
N ALA A 65 7.87 -17.43 -8.98
CA ALA A 65 6.57 -16.90 -9.40
C ALA A 65 6.59 -15.41 -9.74
N LEU A 66 7.50 -14.64 -9.13
CA LEU A 66 7.64 -13.20 -9.29
C LEU A 66 8.68 -12.81 -10.34
N ALA A 67 9.68 -13.66 -10.62
CA ALA A 67 10.80 -13.32 -11.49
C ALA A 67 10.38 -12.67 -12.82
N GLY A 68 10.89 -11.47 -13.06
CA GLY A 68 10.65 -10.69 -14.27
C GLY A 68 9.23 -10.16 -14.45
N SER A 69 8.34 -10.36 -13.46
CA SER A 69 6.94 -9.95 -13.57
C SER A 69 6.70 -8.44 -13.49
N LEU A 70 7.69 -7.69 -12.98
CA LEU A 70 7.71 -6.23 -12.90
C LEU A 70 8.94 -5.62 -13.59
N ASP A 71 9.56 -6.34 -14.54
CA ASP A 71 10.72 -5.83 -15.27
C ASP A 71 10.42 -4.48 -15.94
N GLN A 72 11.37 -3.54 -15.78
CA GLN A 72 11.28 -2.17 -16.29
C GLN A 72 10.10 -1.35 -15.73
N ARG A 73 9.44 -1.81 -14.66
CA ARG A 73 8.37 -1.06 -13.99
C ARG A 73 8.94 -0.26 -12.81
N PRO A 74 9.03 1.07 -12.88
CA PRO A 74 9.37 1.88 -11.71
C PRO A 74 8.22 1.83 -10.69
N VAL A 75 8.53 1.42 -9.46
CA VAL A 75 7.56 1.28 -8.37
C VAL A 75 7.97 2.13 -7.18
N LEU A 76 7.09 3.03 -6.75
CA LEU A 76 7.24 3.89 -5.58
C LEU A 76 6.43 3.31 -4.41
N ILE A 77 6.95 3.43 -3.18
CA ILE A 77 6.22 3.07 -1.97
C ILE A 77 5.87 4.34 -1.19
N PHE A 78 4.59 4.53 -0.90
CA PHE A 78 4.14 5.37 0.20
C PHE A 78 3.94 4.50 1.44
N ALA A 79 4.34 5.00 2.60
CA ALA A 79 4.08 4.34 3.88
C ALA A 79 3.68 5.35 4.94
N THR A 80 2.67 5.09 5.76
CA THR A 80 2.43 5.86 7.00
C THR A 80 3.61 5.71 7.96
N SER A 81 3.79 6.65 8.89
CA SER A 81 4.93 6.65 9.82
C SER A 81 5.11 5.33 10.59
N ASP A 82 4.02 4.66 10.93
CA ASP A 82 3.99 3.38 11.64
C ASP A 82 4.17 2.13 10.73
N ALA A 83 3.94 2.29 9.43
CA ALA A 83 4.19 1.27 8.41
C ALA A 83 5.53 1.44 7.69
N ALA A 84 6.26 2.53 7.92
CA ALA A 84 7.48 2.88 7.20
C ALA A 84 8.58 1.81 7.31
N GLU A 85 8.69 1.13 8.45
CA GLU A 85 9.66 0.05 8.67
C GLU A 85 9.36 -1.20 7.82
N ARG A 86 8.10 -1.43 7.43
CA ARG A 86 7.69 -2.58 6.59
C ARG A 86 7.99 -2.38 5.12
N ALA A 87 8.22 -1.13 4.69
CA ALA A 87 8.50 -0.80 3.30
C ALA A 87 9.73 -1.52 2.75
N SER A 88 10.77 -1.75 3.56
CA SER A 88 11.97 -2.48 3.12
C SER A 88 11.67 -3.94 2.74
N THR A 89 10.74 -4.59 3.44
CA THR A 89 10.40 -5.99 3.18
C THR A 89 9.53 -6.11 1.94
N VAL A 90 8.60 -5.18 1.73
CA VAL A 90 7.85 -5.09 0.46
C VAL A 90 8.80 -4.75 -0.70
N ARG A 91 9.75 -3.82 -0.50
CA ARG A 91 10.78 -3.48 -1.49
C ARG A 91 11.63 -4.69 -1.86
N HIS A 92 11.97 -5.57 -0.90
CA HIS A 92 12.69 -6.81 -1.20
C HIS A 92 11.96 -7.64 -2.26
N TRP A 93 10.66 -7.90 -2.08
CA TRP A 93 9.87 -8.70 -3.02
C TRP A 93 9.61 -8.00 -4.36
N LEU A 94 9.44 -6.68 -4.35
CA LEU A 94 9.37 -5.88 -5.59
C LEU A 94 10.67 -6.03 -6.40
N ASN A 95 11.83 -6.02 -5.74
CA ASN A 95 13.12 -6.21 -6.39
C ASN A 95 13.29 -7.65 -6.93
N GLN A 96 12.82 -8.67 -6.20
CA GLN A 96 12.76 -10.05 -6.71
C GLN A 96 11.90 -10.16 -7.98
N ALA A 97 10.85 -9.35 -8.07
CA ALA A 97 9.99 -9.26 -9.24
C ALA A 97 10.60 -8.51 -10.43
N GLY A 98 11.76 -7.85 -10.26
CA GLY A 98 12.43 -7.05 -11.29
C GLY A 98 11.99 -5.59 -11.35
N ALA A 99 11.21 -5.11 -10.37
CA ALA A 99 10.79 -3.71 -10.31
C ALA A 99 11.98 -2.76 -10.16
N ILE A 100 11.90 -1.59 -10.81
CA ILE A 100 12.85 -0.50 -10.59
C ILE A 100 12.43 0.25 -9.32
N ASP A 101 13.36 0.45 -8.38
CA ASP A 101 13.10 1.24 -7.17
C ASP A 101 12.93 2.72 -7.53
N ALA A 102 11.69 3.22 -7.46
CA ALA A 102 11.37 4.63 -7.67
C ALA A 102 11.38 5.46 -6.37
N GLY A 103 11.85 4.86 -5.26
CA GLY A 103 11.97 5.48 -3.96
C GLY A 103 10.93 5.02 -2.95
N GLN A 104 10.99 5.65 -1.79
CA GLN A 104 10.05 5.52 -0.69
C GLN A 104 9.75 6.91 -0.13
N ILE A 105 8.47 7.18 0.13
CA ILE A 105 8.01 8.38 0.81
C ILE A 105 7.22 7.96 2.04
N THR A 106 7.62 8.48 3.20
CA THR A 106 6.85 8.33 4.43
C THR A 106 5.83 9.46 4.50
N LEU A 107 4.56 9.12 4.70
CA LEU A 107 3.48 10.02 5.05
C LEU A 107 3.57 10.25 6.56
N GLU A 108 3.93 11.46 6.96
CA GLU A 108 4.02 11.82 8.37
C GLU A 108 2.62 11.89 8.99
N GLU A 109 2.51 11.74 10.32
CA GLU A 109 1.22 11.78 11.06
C GLU A 109 0.34 12.99 10.66
N ARG A 110 0.98 14.15 10.42
CA ARG A 110 0.30 15.38 10.00
C ARG A 110 -0.46 15.24 8.66
N PHE A 111 -0.07 14.32 7.79
CA PHE A 111 -0.70 14.07 6.49
C PHE A 111 -2.14 13.56 6.62
N THR A 112 -2.37 12.72 7.61
CA THR A 112 -3.67 12.12 7.89
C THR A 112 -4.39 12.78 9.06
N ASP A 113 -3.76 13.76 9.73
CA ASP A 113 -4.36 14.52 10.83
C ASP A 113 -5.36 15.59 10.34
N GLN A 114 -6.46 15.72 11.09
CA GLN A 114 -7.50 16.71 10.84
C GLN A 114 -6.98 18.14 11.00
N GLU A 115 -6.04 18.41 11.91
CA GLU A 115 -5.43 19.74 12.06
C GLU A 115 -4.54 20.12 10.87
N GLY A 116 -3.97 19.11 10.18
CA GLY A 116 -3.12 19.27 9.01
C GLY A 116 -3.91 19.52 7.71
N ALA A 117 -5.18 19.10 7.66
CA ALA A 117 -6.04 19.07 6.48
C ALA A 117 -6.02 20.34 5.61
N ASP A 118 -6.33 21.50 6.22
CA ASP A 118 -6.43 22.77 5.48
C ASP A 118 -5.06 23.25 4.97
N SER A 119 -4.01 23.00 5.75
CA SER A 119 -2.63 23.32 5.37
C SER A 119 -2.16 22.44 4.22
N LEU A 120 -2.44 21.13 4.28
CA LEU A 120 -2.14 20.17 3.22
C LEU A 120 -2.80 20.62 1.92
N LYS A 121 -4.10 20.88 1.96
CA LYS A 121 -4.88 21.36 0.81
C LYS A 121 -4.31 22.65 0.22
N THR A 122 -3.95 23.62 1.07
CA THR A 122 -3.37 24.90 0.64
C THR A 122 -2.05 24.69 -0.09
N ILE A 123 -1.17 23.85 0.45
CA ILE A 123 0.12 23.55 -0.18
C ILE A 123 -0.09 22.89 -1.54
N VAL A 124 -0.85 21.79 -1.60
CA VAL A 124 -1.02 21.04 -2.85
C VAL A 124 -1.72 21.86 -3.94
N THR A 125 -2.58 22.81 -3.56
CA THR A 125 -3.21 23.74 -4.51
C THR A 125 -2.20 24.76 -5.07
N ASN A 126 -1.27 25.24 -4.24
CA ASN A 126 -0.28 26.26 -4.63
C ASN A 126 0.94 25.69 -5.37
N THR A 127 1.25 24.40 -5.16
CA THR A 127 2.38 23.70 -5.79
C THR A 127 1.92 22.63 -6.76
N LEU A 128 0.73 22.78 -7.34
CA LEU A 128 0.18 21.85 -8.33
C LEU A 128 0.99 21.95 -9.65
N PRO A 129 1.47 20.82 -10.23
CA PRO A 129 2.14 20.84 -11.53
C PRO A 129 1.28 21.43 -12.65
N ALA A 130 1.91 22.03 -13.65
CA ALA A 130 1.19 22.64 -14.75
C ALA A 130 0.35 21.60 -15.52
N GLY A 131 -0.93 21.92 -15.77
CA GLY A 131 -1.86 21.04 -16.48
C GLY A 131 -2.55 19.99 -15.60
N ALA A 132 -2.07 19.78 -14.36
CA ALA A 132 -2.82 19.02 -13.38
C ALA A 132 -4.06 19.81 -12.92
N GLN A 133 -5.12 19.08 -12.59
CA GLN A 133 -6.41 19.62 -12.17
C GLN A 133 -6.81 18.90 -10.91
N LEU A 134 -7.24 19.63 -9.89
CA LEU A 134 -7.83 19.06 -8.69
C LEU A 134 -9.34 18.95 -8.88
N SER A 135 -9.94 17.94 -8.28
CA SER A 135 -11.38 17.72 -8.31
C SER A 135 -12.13 18.88 -7.66
N GLU A 136 -13.11 19.43 -8.38
CA GLU A 136 -14.03 20.43 -7.84
C GLU A 136 -15.16 19.78 -7.01
N ASN A 137 -15.39 18.47 -7.22
CA ASN A 137 -16.49 17.73 -6.61
C ASN A 137 -16.08 16.97 -5.34
N SER A 138 -14.79 16.68 -5.18
CA SER A 138 -14.23 16.08 -3.96
C SER A 138 -13.25 17.07 -3.36
N LEU A 139 -13.60 17.63 -2.21
CA LEU A 139 -12.87 18.72 -1.57
C LEU A 139 -12.07 18.28 -0.34
N ASP A 140 -12.06 16.98 -0.08
CA ASP A 140 -11.36 16.38 1.04
C ASP A 140 -9.83 16.39 0.81
N PRO A 141 -9.03 16.62 1.88
CA PRO A 141 -7.58 16.79 1.76
C PRO A 141 -6.88 15.59 1.13
N GLY A 142 -7.30 14.37 1.48
CA GLY A 142 -6.76 13.13 0.94
C GLY A 142 -6.86 13.07 -0.58
N THR A 143 -8.03 13.37 -1.13
CA THR A 143 -8.23 13.38 -2.59
C THR A 143 -7.32 14.42 -3.27
N HIS A 144 -7.31 15.67 -2.82
CA HIS A 144 -6.49 16.71 -3.44
C HIS A 144 -4.99 16.40 -3.33
N ALA A 145 -4.54 15.84 -2.21
CA ALA A 145 -3.18 15.39 -2.06
C ALA A 145 -2.85 14.24 -3.01
N GLY A 146 -3.74 13.27 -3.16
CA GLY A 146 -3.55 12.13 -4.06
C GLY A 146 -3.54 12.53 -5.53
N GLU A 147 -4.35 13.52 -5.93
CA GLU A 147 -4.33 14.06 -7.28
C GLU A 147 -3.04 14.84 -7.57
N ALA A 148 -2.62 15.71 -6.65
CA ALA A 148 -1.39 16.49 -6.81
C ALA A 148 -0.15 15.59 -6.84
N LEU A 149 -0.02 14.68 -5.87
CA LEU A 149 1.09 13.73 -5.80
C LEU A 149 1.04 12.74 -6.95
N GLY A 150 -0.13 12.28 -7.36
CA GLY A 150 -0.30 11.41 -8.52
C GLY A 150 0.20 12.07 -9.80
N SER A 151 -0.19 13.32 -10.05
CA SER A 151 0.31 14.09 -11.19
C SER A 151 1.81 14.42 -11.12
N ALA A 152 2.37 14.58 -9.93
CA ALA A 152 3.80 14.85 -9.77
C ALA A 152 4.68 13.59 -9.93
N LEU A 153 4.16 12.43 -9.49
CA LEU A 153 4.96 11.22 -9.27
C LEU A 153 4.68 10.11 -10.26
N MET A 154 3.54 10.11 -10.96
CA MET A 154 3.18 8.98 -11.82
C MET A 154 3.56 9.22 -13.29
N LEU A 155 3.90 8.13 -13.97
CA LEU A 155 3.94 8.10 -15.43
C LEU A 155 2.51 8.16 -15.98
N ASN A 156 2.36 8.83 -17.11
CA ASN A 156 1.10 8.87 -17.85
C ASN A 156 0.79 7.45 -18.39
N PRO A 157 -0.42 6.92 -18.20
CA PRO A 157 -0.77 5.57 -18.62
C PRO A 157 -0.80 5.37 -20.14
N GLU A 158 -1.05 6.44 -20.92
CA GLU A 158 -1.14 6.38 -22.37
C GLU A 158 0.23 6.53 -23.05
N THR A 159 1.08 7.43 -22.54
CA THR A 159 2.38 7.75 -23.17
C THR A 159 3.58 7.08 -22.50
N GLY A 160 3.44 6.67 -21.23
CA GLY A 160 4.56 6.17 -20.43
C GLY A 160 5.55 7.25 -19.99
N GLU A 161 5.26 8.53 -20.25
CA GLU A 161 6.13 9.66 -19.90
C GLU A 161 5.75 10.26 -18.53
N PRO A 162 6.69 10.92 -17.82
CA PRO A 162 6.37 11.63 -16.59
C PRO A 162 5.30 12.70 -16.80
N GLN A 163 4.33 12.78 -15.88
CA GLN A 163 3.25 13.78 -15.95
C GLN A 163 3.68 15.18 -15.50
N ALA A 164 4.75 15.28 -14.70
CA ALA A 164 5.33 16.53 -14.25
C ALA A 164 6.82 16.58 -14.57
N THR A 165 7.33 17.80 -14.75
CA THR A 165 8.76 18.04 -14.88
C THR A 165 9.51 17.66 -13.60
N VAL A 166 10.85 17.59 -13.69
CA VAL A 166 11.69 17.32 -12.51
C VAL A 166 11.53 18.42 -11.46
N ASP A 167 11.49 19.69 -11.90
CA ASP A 167 11.41 20.85 -11.02
C ASP A 167 10.04 20.91 -10.31
N GLU A 168 8.93 20.74 -11.04
CA GLU A 168 7.58 20.73 -10.44
C GLU A 168 7.40 19.63 -9.40
N ARG A 169 7.93 18.42 -9.69
CA ARG A 169 7.92 17.32 -8.71
C ARG A 169 8.76 17.68 -7.49
N ALA A 170 9.95 18.25 -7.69
CA ALA A 170 10.83 18.63 -6.59
C ALA A 170 10.20 19.74 -5.71
N ASP A 171 9.53 20.71 -6.32
CA ASP A 171 8.87 21.81 -5.64
C ASP A 171 7.73 21.32 -4.75
N LEU A 172 6.82 20.47 -5.27
CA LEU A 172 5.73 19.88 -4.49
C LEU A 172 6.27 19.04 -3.33
N LEU A 173 7.21 18.13 -3.61
CA LEU A 173 7.77 17.25 -2.58
C LEU A 173 8.54 18.04 -1.52
N THR A 174 9.22 19.12 -1.90
CA THR A 174 9.94 19.98 -0.94
C THR A 174 8.96 20.78 -0.10
N ALA A 175 7.93 21.38 -0.69
CA ALA A 175 6.92 22.13 0.06
C ALA A 175 6.19 21.25 1.09
N LEU A 176 5.81 20.03 0.72
CA LEU A 176 5.18 19.08 1.64
C LEU A 176 6.13 18.59 2.74
N ARG A 177 7.41 18.34 2.41
CA ARG A 177 8.42 17.98 3.41
C ARG A 177 8.68 19.10 4.40
N ASP A 178 8.86 20.33 3.91
CA ASP A 178 9.16 21.49 4.75
C ASP A 178 7.99 21.84 5.68
N ALA A 179 6.76 21.50 5.27
CA ALA A 179 5.56 21.61 6.10
C ALA A 179 5.29 20.40 7.01
N GLY A 180 6.16 19.38 6.99
CA GLY A 180 6.08 18.22 7.86
C GLY A 180 5.00 17.19 7.48
N PHE A 181 4.58 17.16 6.21
CA PHE A 181 3.62 16.19 5.70
C PHE A 181 4.28 14.91 5.17
N LEU A 182 5.52 15.01 4.70
CA LEU A 182 6.24 13.90 4.08
C LEU A 182 7.70 13.87 4.56
N SER A 183 8.29 12.68 4.57
CA SER A 183 9.74 12.52 4.58
C SER A 183 10.20 11.52 3.52
N TYR A 184 11.39 11.77 2.97
CA TYR A 184 12.02 10.94 1.95
C TYR A 184 13.50 11.28 1.82
N ALA A 185 14.27 10.35 1.26
CA ALA A 185 15.66 10.58 0.94
C ALA A 185 15.78 11.51 -0.29
N SER A 186 16.52 12.61 -0.16
CA SER A 186 16.70 13.56 -1.27
C SER A 186 17.34 12.88 -2.49
N GLY A 187 16.78 13.14 -3.67
CA GLY A 187 17.30 12.63 -4.94
C GLY A 187 17.01 11.15 -5.24
N THR A 188 16.17 10.49 -4.44
CA THR A 188 15.80 9.07 -4.68
C THR A 188 14.46 8.90 -5.37
N ILE A 189 13.61 9.93 -5.39
CA ILE A 189 12.24 9.83 -5.91
C ILE A 189 12.23 9.97 -7.43
N LEU A 190 11.82 8.89 -8.10
CA LEU A 190 11.65 8.83 -9.55
C LEU A 190 10.16 8.76 -9.92
N PRO A 191 9.79 9.15 -11.15
CA PRO A 191 8.45 8.87 -11.66
C PRO A 191 8.15 7.36 -11.65
N ALA A 192 6.97 7.00 -11.16
CA ALA A 192 6.55 5.63 -10.94
C ALA A 192 5.42 5.22 -11.88
N GLN A 193 5.48 3.99 -12.37
CA GLN A 193 4.38 3.39 -13.11
C GLN A 193 3.36 2.76 -12.17
N GLY A 194 3.83 2.15 -11.08
CA GLY A 194 3.02 1.57 -10.01
C GLY A 194 3.36 2.20 -8.67
N ILE A 195 2.36 2.33 -7.81
CA ILE A 195 2.53 2.80 -6.44
C ILE A 195 2.02 1.72 -5.48
N VAL A 196 2.75 1.49 -4.40
CA VAL A 196 2.28 0.73 -3.24
C VAL A 196 2.02 1.71 -2.10
N VAL A 197 0.84 1.65 -1.49
CA VAL A 197 0.49 2.41 -0.29
C VAL A 197 0.41 1.44 0.89
N LEU A 198 1.34 1.59 1.83
CA LEU A 198 1.38 0.85 3.09
C LEU A 198 0.79 1.71 4.19
N SER A 199 -0.18 1.17 4.91
CA SER A 199 -0.80 1.85 6.06
C SER A 199 -0.60 1.04 7.32
N GLY A 200 -0.64 1.68 8.48
CA GLY A 200 -0.92 1.00 9.72
C GLY A 200 -2.41 0.71 9.91
N GLU A 201 -2.76 0.45 11.17
CA GLU A 201 -4.14 0.32 11.64
C GLU A 201 -4.71 1.73 11.87
N GLU A 202 -4.97 2.44 10.78
CA GLU A 202 -5.60 3.75 10.81
C GLU A 202 -7.10 3.62 11.10
N GLU A 203 -7.66 4.57 11.84
CA GLU A 203 -9.10 4.63 12.12
C GLU A 203 -9.67 6.04 11.86
N GLY A 204 -10.96 6.10 11.56
CA GLY A 204 -11.71 7.35 11.52
C GLY A 204 -11.22 8.29 10.43
N PHE A 205 -10.82 9.52 10.81
CA PHE A 205 -10.41 10.53 9.83
C PHE A 205 -9.15 10.12 9.06
N ALA A 206 -8.18 9.50 9.74
CA ALA A 206 -6.91 9.12 9.12
C ALA A 206 -7.12 8.02 8.07
N GLU A 207 -7.92 7.00 8.40
CA GLU A 207 -8.34 5.94 7.48
C GLU A 207 -9.02 6.53 6.24
N HIS A 208 -10.06 7.34 6.42
CA HIS A 208 -10.77 7.96 5.30
C HIS A 208 -9.87 8.85 4.44
N SER A 209 -8.98 9.64 5.06
CA SER A 209 -8.03 10.49 4.33
C SER A 209 -7.09 9.64 3.46
N LEU A 210 -6.59 8.53 4.01
CA LEU A 210 -5.69 7.63 3.29
C LEU A 210 -6.40 6.84 2.18
N GLU A 211 -7.66 6.44 2.41
CA GLU A 211 -8.50 5.82 1.40
C GLU A 211 -8.74 6.74 0.21
N SER A 212 -9.16 7.98 0.48
CA SER A 212 -9.33 9.02 -0.55
C SER A 212 -8.03 9.31 -1.29
N PHE A 213 -6.92 9.42 -0.55
CA PHE A 213 -5.59 9.62 -1.13
C PHE A 213 -5.22 8.52 -2.13
N ALA A 214 -5.34 7.26 -1.71
CA ALA A 214 -5.00 6.14 -2.58
C ALA A 214 -5.97 5.99 -3.76
N ALA A 215 -7.26 6.28 -3.57
CA ALA A 215 -8.24 6.32 -4.65
C ALA A 215 -7.91 7.40 -5.68
N ALA A 216 -7.53 8.60 -5.22
CA ALA A 216 -7.14 9.71 -6.05
C ALA A 216 -5.84 9.43 -6.83
N LEU A 217 -4.83 8.82 -6.21
CA LEU A 217 -3.62 8.36 -6.90
C LEU A 217 -3.98 7.41 -8.06
N ASN A 218 -4.93 6.50 -7.83
CA ASN A 218 -5.35 5.52 -8.82
C ASN A 218 -6.04 6.16 -10.04
N THR A 219 -6.50 7.42 -9.94
CA THR A 219 -7.02 8.16 -11.11
C THR A 219 -5.92 8.76 -11.98
N ARG A 220 -4.68 8.82 -11.49
CA ARG A 220 -3.57 9.53 -12.16
C ARG A 220 -2.60 8.60 -12.88
N GLY A 221 -2.42 7.37 -12.45
CA GLY A 221 -1.47 6.45 -13.09
C GLY A 221 -2.02 5.06 -13.33
N ASN A 222 -1.13 4.11 -13.57
CA ASN A 222 -1.51 2.77 -14.03
C ASN A 222 -2.01 1.87 -12.90
N ALA A 223 -1.35 1.90 -11.74
CA ALA A 223 -1.67 0.98 -10.65
C ALA A 223 -1.34 1.56 -9.27
N VAL A 224 -2.26 1.36 -8.33
CA VAL A 224 -2.08 1.64 -6.90
C VAL A 224 -2.50 0.42 -6.08
N ALA A 225 -1.53 -0.30 -5.53
CA ALA A 225 -1.77 -1.42 -4.62
C ALA A 225 -1.75 -0.92 -3.17
N ARG A 226 -2.77 -1.27 -2.38
CA ARG A 226 -2.85 -0.93 -0.96
C ARG A 226 -2.59 -2.15 -0.09
N ALA A 227 -1.94 -1.96 1.06
CA ALA A 227 -1.74 -2.99 2.07
C ALA A 227 -1.67 -2.39 3.47
N THR A 228 -2.30 -3.06 4.43
CA THR A 228 -2.23 -2.72 5.85
C THR A 228 -1.10 -3.54 6.48
N ALA A 229 -0.05 -2.86 6.92
CA ALA A 229 1.09 -3.36 7.69
C ALA A 229 1.47 -4.83 7.41
N PRO A 230 1.92 -5.18 6.18
CA PRO A 230 2.13 -6.57 5.80
C PRO A 230 3.33 -7.17 6.56
N ASP A 231 3.04 -7.94 7.60
CA ASP A 231 4.03 -8.52 8.51
C ASP A 231 4.45 -9.92 8.07
N ARG A 232 3.61 -10.60 7.27
CA ARG A 232 3.87 -11.97 6.80
C ARG A 232 4.44 -11.99 5.39
N VAL A 233 5.22 -13.04 5.08
CA VAL A 233 5.78 -13.24 3.73
C VAL A 233 4.67 -13.37 2.69
N SER A 234 3.63 -14.15 3.00
CA SER A 234 2.47 -14.30 2.12
C SER A 234 1.75 -12.99 1.82
N GLU A 235 1.60 -12.11 2.80
CA GLU A 235 1.00 -10.78 2.63
C GLU A 235 1.87 -9.91 1.73
N GLN A 236 3.17 -9.84 1.99
CA GLN A 236 4.12 -9.04 1.21
C GLN A 236 4.16 -9.49 -0.26
N VAL A 237 4.23 -10.80 -0.51
CA VAL A 237 4.19 -11.37 -1.85
C VAL A 237 2.84 -11.08 -2.53
N SER A 238 1.74 -11.13 -1.78
CA SER A 238 0.41 -10.81 -2.31
C SER A 238 0.29 -9.35 -2.78
N VAL A 239 0.96 -8.41 -2.10
CA VAL A 239 1.03 -7.00 -2.55
C VAL A 239 1.69 -6.91 -3.92
N VAL A 240 2.81 -7.60 -4.13
CA VAL A 240 3.54 -7.60 -5.40
C VAL A 240 2.71 -8.25 -6.51
N LEU A 241 2.07 -9.39 -6.24
CA LEU A 241 1.19 -10.05 -7.20
C LEU A 241 0.01 -9.18 -7.60
N ARG A 242 -0.63 -8.49 -6.63
CA ARG A 242 -1.72 -7.55 -6.90
C ARG A 242 -1.24 -6.40 -7.79
N LEU A 243 -0.08 -5.81 -7.48
CA LEU A 243 0.48 -4.73 -8.30
C LEU A 243 0.79 -5.20 -9.73
N ARG A 244 1.35 -6.40 -9.88
CA ARG A 244 1.59 -7.03 -11.19
C ARG A 244 0.30 -7.17 -11.99
N ASP A 245 -0.75 -7.69 -11.36
CA ASP A 245 -2.03 -7.92 -12.05
C ASP A 245 -2.73 -6.62 -12.46
N MET A 246 -2.45 -5.52 -11.78
CA MET A 246 -2.96 -4.19 -12.16
C MET A 246 -2.16 -3.54 -13.30
N LEU A 247 -0.90 -3.92 -13.50
CA LEU A 247 -0.01 -3.35 -14.51
C LEU A 247 0.00 -4.11 -15.86
N ASN A 248 -0.75 -5.21 -15.95
CA ASN A 248 -0.86 -6.08 -17.13
C ASN A 248 -2.30 -6.12 -17.65
#